data_AF-A0AA38LPU1-F1
#
_entry.id   AF-A0AA38LPU1-F1
#
_cell.length_a   1.000
_cell.length_b   1.000
_cell.length_c   1.000
_cell.angle_alpha   90.00
_cell.angle_beta   90.00
_cell.angle_gamma   90.00
#
_symmetry.space_group_name_H-M   'P 1'
#
loop_
_entity.id
_entity.type
_entity.pdbx_description
1 polymer ?
#
loop_
_entity_poly.entity_id
_entity_poly.type
_entity_poly.pdbx_seq_one_letter_code
_entity_poly.pdbx_strand_id
1 'polypeptide(L)'
;FKSSTTVMDLEHTQNGNMHGDINYDDGRARTGNVWTAASHVITAVIGAGVLSLPWSVAQLGWIMGALILLFFAVVTTYTSVLLADCYRAPDPVTGKRNYKYPDAVKNILGGRKVLLCKIGQYANLYGAMVGYTLTAAISMMAIKKAACFHKEGHGSSCSVSGNMFMMTFGAIELILSQLPSLEKISWLSILAAIMSFAYSSIGLGLSIAKAAGRKHPSGSLTGVPIGGQVTKLKKSWYIFQALGNMAFSYTFSLVLIEIQDTLKSPPPENKTMRKATLMGMTATTLLYMSIGLVGYAAFGNSAPGNMLTGFGFYEPFWLIDVGNICIVIHLVGAYQ
;
A
#
# COMPACT_ATOMS: atom_id res chain seq x y z
N PHE A 1 17.38 -81.38 2.30
CA PHE A 1 16.59 -80.32 2.94
C PHE A 1 17.20 -79.96 4.29
N LYS A 2 18.19 -79.06 4.30
CA LYS A 2 18.86 -78.56 5.51
C LYS A 2 19.65 -77.26 5.20
N SER A 3 19.89 -76.49 6.25
CA SER A 3 20.66 -75.22 6.38
C SER A 3 19.79 -73.96 6.29
N SER A 4 19.59 -73.12 7.32
CA SER A 4 20.48 -72.40 8.27
C SER A 4 21.40 -71.35 7.64
N THR A 5 21.37 -70.15 8.25
CA THR A 5 22.18 -68.92 8.03
C THR A 5 21.72 -68.10 6.81
N THR A 6 21.52 -66.77 6.84
CA THR A 6 22.28 -65.73 7.55
C THR A 6 21.47 -64.42 7.68
N VAL A 7 21.54 -63.81 8.86
CA VAL A 7 21.25 -62.39 9.12
C VAL A 7 22.42 -61.58 8.56
N MET A 8 22.30 -61.02 7.36
CA MET A 8 23.22 -60.01 6.79
C MET A 8 22.57 -59.35 5.57
N ASP A 9 21.64 -58.43 5.80
CA ASP A 9 21.26 -57.39 4.83
C ASP A 9 20.79 -56.12 5.58
N LEU A 10 21.54 -55.78 6.63
CA LEU A 10 21.35 -54.59 7.45
C LEU A 10 22.53 -53.62 7.24
N GLU A 11 23.01 -53.43 6.01
CA GLU A 11 24.11 -52.47 5.77
C GLU A 11 24.29 -52.08 4.30
N HIS A 12 23.25 -51.57 3.63
CA HIS A 12 23.49 -50.79 2.40
C HIS A 12 22.32 -49.88 1.99
N THR A 13 22.04 -48.81 2.75
CA THR A 13 21.46 -47.56 2.21
C THR A 13 21.51 -46.41 3.23
N GLN A 14 22.66 -46.21 3.87
CA GLN A 14 22.99 -44.91 4.49
C GLN A 14 23.96 -44.16 3.56
N ASN A 15 23.41 -43.45 2.59
CA ASN A 15 24.03 -42.27 1.96
C ASN A 15 23.03 -41.58 1.02
N GLY A 16 21.84 -41.28 1.56
CA GLY A 16 20.89 -40.36 0.95
C GLY A 16 21.14 -38.95 1.46
N ASN A 17 21.45 -38.03 0.54
CA ASN A 17 21.61 -36.60 0.75
C ASN A 17 20.74 -36.03 1.87
N MET A 18 21.39 -35.35 2.81
CA MET A 18 20.77 -34.55 3.87
C MET A 18 20.23 -33.21 3.32
N HIS A 19 19.54 -33.25 2.18
CA HIS A 19 18.61 -32.20 1.79
C HIS A 19 17.25 -32.64 2.32
N GLY A 20 16.90 -32.15 3.51
CA GLY A 20 15.58 -32.38 4.09
C GLY A 20 14.52 -31.93 3.11
N ASP A 21 13.77 -32.89 2.57
CA ASP A 21 12.51 -32.63 1.88
C ASP A 21 11.60 -31.89 2.86
N ILE A 22 11.50 -30.58 2.67
CA ILE A 22 10.51 -29.76 3.36
C ILE A 22 9.17 -30.27 2.86
N ASN A 23 8.53 -31.14 3.63
CA ASN A 23 7.22 -31.68 3.28
C ASN A 23 6.21 -30.53 3.36
N TYR A 24 5.93 -29.89 2.23
CA TYR A 24 4.95 -28.82 2.15
C TYR A 24 3.57 -29.46 2.37
N ASP A 25 2.83 -29.04 3.41
CA ASP A 25 1.46 -29.53 3.74
C ASP A 25 0.50 -29.65 2.53
N ASP A 26 0.77 -28.90 1.45
CA ASP A 26 -0.01 -28.79 0.23
C ASP A 26 0.82 -28.94 -1.07
N GLY A 27 2.08 -29.38 -0.97
CA GLY A 27 2.99 -29.56 -2.11
C GLY A 27 3.47 -28.27 -2.78
N ARG A 28 3.15 -27.08 -2.24
CA ARG A 28 3.57 -25.79 -2.80
C ARG A 28 4.82 -25.24 -2.10
N ALA A 29 5.89 -25.07 -2.87
CA ALA A 29 7.10 -24.40 -2.41
C ALA A 29 6.85 -22.89 -2.24
N ARG A 30 7.00 -22.41 -1.00
CA ARG A 30 6.90 -20.99 -0.65
C ARG A 30 8.28 -20.45 -0.32
N THR A 31 8.65 -19.30 -0.89
CA THR A 31 10.02 -18.75 -0.76
C THR A 31 10.08 -17.42 -0.02
N GLY A 32 8.93 -16.80 0.26
CA GLY A 32 8.84 -15.50 0.90
C GLY A 32 9.45 -15.46 2.30
N ASN A 33 9.95 -14.30 2.69
CA ASN A 33 10.56 -14.02 3.98
C ASN A 33 10.08 -12.68 4.54
N VAL A 34 10.62 -12.25 5.69
CA VAL A 34 10.22 -11.00 6.34
C VAL A 34 10.36 -9.78 5.41
N TRP A 35 11.41 -9.71 4.60
CA TRP A 35 11.67 -8.58 3.71
C TRP A 35 10.71 -8.55 2.52
N THR A 36 10.46 -9.70 1.88
CA THR A 36 9.52 -9.76 0.76
C THR A 36 8.10 -9.43 1.25
N ALA A 37 7.67 -10.00 2.39
CA ALA A 37 6.37 -9.66 2.97
C ALA A 37 6.29 -8.19 3.39
N ALA A 38 7.34 -7.63 4.01
CA ALA A 38 7.36 -6.20 4.34
C ALA A 38 7.27 -5.33 3.09
N SER A 39 7.92 -5.73 1.99
CA SER A 39 7.81 -5.02 0.71
C SER A 39 6.39 -5.07 0.14
N HIS A 40 5.70 -6.20 0.21
CA HIS A 40 4.29 -6.30 -0.18
C HIS A 40 3.38 -5.45 0.71
N VAL A 41 3.61 -5.44 2.03
CA VAL A 41 2.88 -4.57 2.96
C VAL A 41 3.10 -3.11 2.59
N ILE A 42 4.35 -2.67 2.43
CA ILE A 42 4.69 -1.29 2.05
C ILE A 42 4.03 -0.93 0.72
N THR A 43 4.14 -1.77 -0.30
CA THR A 43 3.54 -1.52 -1.62
C THR A 43 2.01 -1.45 -1.56
N ALA A 44 1.37 -2.31 -0.76
CA ALA A 44 -0.08 -2.29 -0.57
C ALA A 44 -0.55 -1.06 0.23
N VAL A 45 0.23 -0.59 1.20
CA VAL A 45 -0.12 0.58 2.01
C VAL A 45 0.17 1.89 1.26
N ILE A 46 1.39 2.08 0.75
CA ILE A 46 1.89 3.35 0.16
C ILE A 46 1.37 3.55 -1.26
N GLY A 47 0.05 3.63 -1.42
CA GLY A 47 -0.63 3.89 -2.69
C GLY A 47 -1.05 5.37 -2.87
N ALA A 48 -2.13 5.59 -3.64
CA ALA A 48 -2.71 6.91 -3.87
C ALA A 48 -3.04 7.71 -2.60
N GLY A 49 -3.29 7.04 -1.46
CA GLY A 49 -3.67 7.66 -0.20
C GLY A 49 -2.65 8.67 0.33
N VAL A 50 -1.35 8.37 0.22
CA VAL A 50 -0.26 9.19 0.78
C VAL A 50 -0.23 10.61 0.21
N LEU A 51 -0.56 10.75 -1.08
CA LEU A 51 -0.53 12.04 -1.79
C LEU A 51 -1.61 13.01 -1.30
N SER A 52 -2.67 12.49 -0.69
CA SER A 52 -3.79 13.26 -0.14
C SER A 52 -3.65 13.58 1.34
N LEU A 53 -2.64 13.03 2.02
CA LEU A 53 -2.44 13.25 3.45
C LEU A 53 -2.27 14.71 3.85
N PRO A 54 -1.53 15.56 3.11
CA PRO A 54 -1.45 16.98 3.43
C PRO A 54 -2.83 17.67 3.42
N TRP A 55 -3.69 17.32 2.46
CA TRP A 55 -5.06 17.81 2.39
C TRP A 55 -5.90 17.30 3.56
N SER A 56 -5.79 16.03 3.90
CA SER A 56 -6.52 15.42 5.02
C SER A 56 -6.13 16.06 6.36
N VAL A 57 -4.82 16.29 6.58
CA VAL A 57 -4.33 17.05 7.74
C VAL A 57 -4.85 18.48 7.69
N ALA A 58 -4.93 19.13 6.53
CA ALA A 58 -5.52 20.47 6.43
C ALA A 58 -7.00 20.53 6.83
N GLN A 59 -7.78 19.47 6.59
CA GLN A 59 -9.18 19.44 7.00
C GLN A 59 -9.34 19.25 8.52
N LEU A 60 -8.43 18.50 9.16
CA LEU A 60 -8.50 18.16 10.59
C LEU A 60 -7.71 19.14 11.48
N GLY A 61 -6.67 19.77 10.95
CA GLY A 61 -5.71 20.59 11.67
C GLY A 61 -4.53 19.81 12.22
N TRP A 62 -3.56 20.54 12.79
CA TRP A 62 -2.31 19.99 13.31
C TRP A 62 -2.50 18.86 14.33
N ILE A 63 -3.35 19.08 15.34
CA ILE A 63 -3.52 18.13 16.45
C ILE A 63 -4.29 16.90 15.96
N MET A 64 -5.50 17.10 15.46
CA MET A 64 -6.37 15.98 15.07
C MET A 64 -5.82 15.22 13.87
N GLY A 65 -5.15 15.89 12.93
CA GLY A 65 -4.49 15.22 11.80
C GLY A 65 -3.41 14.23 12.26
N ALA A 66 -2.53 14.65 13.17
CA ALA A 66 -1.48 13.79 13.73
C ALA A 66 -2.06 12.63 14.55
N LEU A 67 -3.03 12.92 15.42
CA LEU A 67 -3.66 11.90 16.28
C LEU A 67 -4.40 10.83 15.47
N ILE A 68 -5.14 11.24 14.43
CA ILE A 68 -5.88 10.29 13.58
C ILE A 68 -4.93 9.43 12.74
N LEU A 69 -3.83 9.99 12.22
CA LEU A 69 -2.81 9.20 11.53
C LEU A 69 -2.22 8.11 12.43
N LEU A 70 -1.87 8.45 13.67
CA LEU A 70 -1.35 7.48 14.64
C LEU A 70 -2.41 6.46 15.05
N PHE A 71 -3.65 6.91 15.25
CA PHE A 71 -4.77 6.04 15.59
C PHE A 71 -4.98 4.94 14.53
N PHE A 72 -5.07 5.31 13.25
CA PHE A 72 -5.23 4.31 12.19
C PHE A 72 -4.00 3.40 12.05
N ALA A 73 -2.78 3.92 12.24
CA ALA A 73 -1.58 3.09 12.26
C ALA A 73 -1.64 2.00 13.36
N VAL A 74 -2.04 2.37 14.58
CA VAL A 74 -2.16 1.44 15.72
C VAL A 74 -3.27 0.43 15.49
N VAL A 75 -4.47 0.88 15.09
CA VAL A 75 -5.61 0.00 14.83
C VAL A 75 -5.30 -1.00 13.72
N THR A 76 -4.74 -0.53 12.60
CA THR A 76 -4.36 -1.41 11.48
C THR A 76 -3.29 -2.41 11.90
N THR A 77 -2.26 -1.99 12.64
CA THR A 77 -1.21 -2.89 13.11
C THR A 77 -1.78 -3.97 14.02
N TYR A 78 -2.59 -3.57 15.02
CA TYR A 78 -3.21 -4.49 15.96
C TYR A 78 -4.11 -5.52 15.26
N THR A 79 -5.02 -5.05 14.41
CA THR A 79 -5.95 -5.92 13.68
C THR A 79 -5.24 -6.83 12.70
N SER A 80 -4.16 -6.38 12.06
CA SER A 80 -3.34 -7.19 11.15
C SER A 80 -2.58 -8.30 11.87
N VAL A 81 -2.08 -8.03 13.08
CA VAL A 81 -1.42 -9.04 13.93
C VAL A 81 -2.41 -10.15 14.33
N LEU A 82 -3.65 -9.81 14.65
CA LEU A 82 -4.71 -10.79 14.91
C LEU A 82 -5.07 -11.57 13.65
N LEU A 83 -5.19 -10.89 12.51
CA LEU A 83 -5.52 -11.53 11.24
C LEU A 83 -4.43 -12.52 10.79
N ALA A 84 -3.17 -12.27 11.13
CA ALA A 84 -2.08 -13.19 10.82
C ALA A 84 -2.24 -14.57 11.48
N ASP A 85 -2.91 -14.65 12.64
CA ASP A 85 -3.22 -15.93 13.29
C ASP A 85 -4.36 -16.67 12.60
N CYS A 86 -5.21 -15.97 11.85
CA CYS A 86 -6.32 -16.57 11.10
C CYS A 86 -5.88 -17.28 9.81
N TYR A 87 -4.61 -17.15 9.40
CA TYR A 87 -4.08 -17.86 8.24
C TYR A 87 -4.16 -19.39 8.41
N ARG A 88 -3.96 -19.90 9.63
CA ARG A 88 -4.18 -21.31 9.95
C ARG A 88 -5.32 -21.46 10.94
N ALA A 89 -6.14 -22.49 10.77
CA ALA A 89 -7.24 -22.81 11.68
C ALA A 89 -7.39 -24.33 11.85
N PRO A 90 -7.83 -24.84 13.02
CA PRO A 90 -8.23 -24.11 14.23
C PRO A 90 -7.07 -23.60 15.08
N ASP A 91 -5.87 -24.16 14.92
CA ASP A 91 -4.66 -23.70 15.60
C ASP A 91 -3.82 -22.77 14.68
N PRO A 92 -3.28 -21.63 15.17
CA PRO A 92 -2.60 -20.65 14.34
C PRO A 92 -1.24 -21.09 13.79
N VAL A 93 -0.70 -22.24 14.23
CA VAL A 93 0.61 -22.75 13.80
C VAL A 93 0.48 -24.09 13.08
N THR A 94 -0.35 -24.99 13.61
CA THR A 94 -0.50 -26.37 13.14
C THR A 94 -1.80 -26.61 12.38
N GLY A 95 -2.72 -25.64 12.41
CA GLY A 95 -3.98 -25.71 11.67
C GLY A 95 -3.79 -25.73 10.15
N LYS A 96 -4.88 -26.02 9.45
CA LYS A 96 -4.92 -26.01 7.99
C LYS A 96 -4.79 -24.58 7.46
N ARG A 97 -3.99 -24.41 6.41
CA ARG A 97 -3.79 -23.13 5.71
C ARG A 97 -5.07 -22.64 5.04
N ASN A 98 -5.31 -21.34 5.15
CA ASN A 98 -6.29 -20.58 4.40
C ASN A 98 -5.55 -19.70 3.40
N TYR A 99 -5.61 -20.03 2.11
CA TYR A 99 -4.83 -19.33 1.08
C TYR A 99 -5.36 -17.92 0.77
N LYS A 100 -6.63 -17.67 1.09
CA LYS A 100 -7.32 -16.40 0.80
C LYS A 100 -8.16 -15.96 2.00
N TYR A 101 -8.35 -14.65 2.14
CA TYR A 101 -9.15 -14.10 3.23
C TYR A 101 -10.58 -14.69 3.31
N PRO A 102 -11.35 -14.83 2.21
CA PRO A 102 -12.67 -15.45 2.28
C PRO A 102 -12.66 -16.90 2.76
N ASP A 103 -11.58 -17.65 2.51
CA ASP A 103 -11.43 -19.03 2.95
C ASP A 103 -11.23 -19.08 4.48
N ALA A 104 -10.42 -18.17 5.03
CA ALA A 104 -10.26 -18.02 6.48
C ALA A 104 -11.59 -17.66 7.16
N VAL A 105 -12.33 -16.70 6.61
CA VAL A 105 -13.66 -16.33 7.14
C VAL A 105 -14.62 -17.53 7.08
N LYS A 106 -14.61 -18.29 5.99
CA LYS A 106 -15.46 -19.49 5.84
C LYS A 106 -15.12 -20.56 6.88
N ASN A 107 -13.84 -20.84 7.07
CA ASN A 107 -13.38 -21.90 7.97
C ASN A 107 -13.52 -21.53 9.45
N ILE A 108 -13.39 -20.26 9.82
CA ILE A 108 -13.44 -19.79 11.21
C ILE A 108 -14.86 -19.38 11.63
N LEU A 109 -15.58 -18.63 10.78
CA LEU A 109 -16.85 -17.99 11.15
C LEU A 109 -18.07 -18.64 10.50
N GLY A 110 -17.94 -19.07 9.24
CA GLY A 110 -19.01 -19.71 8.47
C GLY A 110 -20.26 -18.85 8.21
N GLY A 111 -21.23 -19.43 7.50
CA GLY A 111 -22.57 -18.86 7.31
C GLY A 111 -22.61 -17.49 6.62
N ARG A 112 -23.54 -16.63 7.05
CA ARG A 112 -23.79 -15.29 6.46
C ARG A 112 -22.62 -14.32 6.63
N LYS A 113 -21.72 -14.56 7.60
CA LYS A 113 -20.56 -13.70 7.88
C LYS A 113 -19.59 -13.67 6.70
N VAL A 114 -19.44 -14.80 5.99
CA VAL A 114 -18.62 -14.90 4.77
C VAL A 114 -19.11 -13.91 3.72
N LEU A 115 -20.43 -13.82 3.50
CA LEU A 115 -21.00 -12.90 2.51
C LEU A 115 -20.73 -11.44 2.89
N LEU A 116 -20.96 -11.06 4.15
CA LEU A 116 -20.72 -9.69 4.64
C LEU A 116 -19.24 -9.29 4.51
N CYS A 117 -18.32 -10.17 4.93
CA CYS A 117 -16.88 -9.93 4.82
C CYS A 117 -16.43 -9.83 3.36
N LYS A 118 -16.97 -10.67 2.46
CA LYS A 118 -16.67 -10.59 1.03
C LYS A 118 -17.15 -9.27 0.42
N ILE A 119 -18.38 -8.83 0.73
CA ILE A 119 -18.89 -7.54 0.24
C ILE A 119 -17.98 -6.41 0.70
N GLY A 120 -17.61 -6.37 1.98
CA GLY A 120 -16.71 -5.35 2.53
C GLY A 120 -15.32 -5.38 1.88
N GLN A 121 -14.71 -6.56 1.73
CA GLN A 121 -13.38 -6.72 1.14
C GLN A 121 -13.38 -6.27 -0.33
N TYR A 122 -14.31 -6.77 -1.15
CA TYR A 122 -14.35 -6.44 -2.57
C TYR A 122 -14.73 -4.97 -2.83
N ALA A 123 -15.61 -4.38 -2.02
CA ALA A 123 -15.92 -2.96 -2.13
C ALA A 123 -14.68 -2.08 -1.91
N ASN A 124 -13.85 -2.42 -0.92
CA ASN A 124 -12.60 -1.70 -0.66
C ASN A 124 -11.57 -1.91 -1.78
N LEU A 125 -11.38 -3.16 -2.23
CA LEU A 125 -10.46 -3.46 -3.34
C LEU A 125 -10.89 -2.72 -4.61
N TYR A 126 -12.17 -2.74 -4.97
CA TYR A 126 -12.71 -1.97 -6.08
C TYR A 126 -12.45 -0.46 -5.93
N GLY A 127 -12.70 0.09 -4.74
CA GLY A 127 -12.39 1.49 -4.42
C GLY A 127 -10.90 1.82 -4.62
N ALA A 128 -10.00 0.93 -4.21
CA ALA A 128 -8.56 1.09 -4.42
C ALA A 128 -8.22 1.13 -5.91
N MET A 129 -8.78 0.22 -6.71
CA MET A 129 -8.55 0.18 -8.17
C MET A 129 -9.00 1.45 -8.87
N VAL A 130 -10.16 2.00 -8.48
CA VAL A 130 -10.65 3.31 -8.97
C VAL A 130 -9.68 4.42 -8.57
N GLY A 131 -9.24 4.45 -7.31
CA GLY A 131 -8.28 5.43 -6.80
C GLY A 131 -6.94 5.39 -7.51
N TYR A 132 -6.41 4.19 -7.80
CA TYR A 132 -5.16 3.99 -8.53
C TYR A 132 -5.29 4.45 -9.98
N THR A 133 -6.37 4.08 -10.66
CA THR A 133 -6.62 4.51 -12.04
C THR A 133 -6.69 6.04 -12.15
N LEU A 134 -7.41 6.69 -11.23
CA LEU A 134 -7.52 8.14 -11.20
C LEU A 134 -6.17 8.80 -10.90
N THR A 135 -5.41 8.27 -9.94
CA THR A 135 -4.13 8.85 -9.53
C THR A 135 -3.06 8.69 -10.61
N ALA A 136 -3.02 7.54 -11.28
CA ALA A 136 -2.15 7.31 -12.42
C ALA A 136 -2.48 8.27 -13.57
N ALA A 137 -3.78 8.46 -13.88
CA ALA A 137 -4.22 9.42 -14.88
C ALA A 137 -3.85 10.86 -14.52
N ILE A 138 -4.05 11.28 -13.26
CA ILE A 138 -3.63 12.62 -12.79
C ILE A 138 -2.12 12.81 -12.96
N SER A 139 -1.34 11.78 -12.64
CA SER A 139 0.13 11.84 -12.73
C SER A 139 0.60 11.94 -14.19
N MET A 140 0.03 11.14 -15.10
CA MET A 140 0.31 11.24 -16.54
C MET A 140 -0.14 12.58 -17.14
N MET A 141 -1.29 13.10 -16.71
CA MET A 141 -1.75 14.44 -17.09
C MET A 141 -0.79 15.53 -16.62
N ALA A 142 -0.24 15.41 -15.41
CA ALA A 142 0.74 16.37 -14.88
C ALA A 142 2.00 16.42 -15.76
N ILE A 143 2.53 15.26 -16.16
CA ILE A 143 3.68 15.16 -17.06
C ILE A 143 3.39 15.82 -18.42
N LYS A 144 2.23 15.51 -19.02
CA LYS A 144 1.86 16.09 -20.32
C LYS A 144 1.64 17.61 -20.23
N LYS A 145 1.09 18.10 -19.12
CA LYS A 145 0.95 19.54 -18.86
C LYS A 145 2.30 20.22 -18.71
N ALA A 146 3.23 19.63 -17.95
CA ALA A 146 4.59 20.14 -17.80
C ALA A 146 5.30 20.26 -19.15
N ALA A 147 5.25 19.20 -19.98
CA ALA A 147 5.82 19.20 -21.33
C ALA A 147 5.19 20.27 -22.24
N CYS A 148 3.88 20.50 -22.14
CA CYS A 148 3.19 21.55 -22.89
C CYS A 148 3.65 22.95 -22.47
N PHE A 149 3.70 23.24 -21.16
CA PHE A 149 4.16 24.54 -20.67
C PHE A 149 5.62 24.82 -21.02
N HIS A 150 6.47 23.80 -21.05
CA HIS A 150 7.85 23.94 -21.48
C HIS A 150 7.97 24.30 -22.97
N LYS A 151 7.10 23.74 -23.81
CA LYS A 151 7.15 23.97 -25.27
C LYS A 151 6.46 25.27 -25.68
N GLU A 152 5.27 25.52 -25.16
CA GLU A 152 4.36 26.60 -25.60
C GLU A 152 4.40 27.82 -24.68
N GLY A 153 5.17 27.76 -23.58
CA GLY A 153 5.25 28.80 -22.57
C GLY A 153 4.10 28.79 -21.56
N HIS A 154 4.32 29.42 -20.40
CA HIS A 154 3.40 29.41 -19.25
C HIS A 154 2.08 30.17 -19.46
N GLY A 155 1.94 30.94 -20.54
CA GLY A 155 0.71 31.67 -20.89
C GLY A 155 -0.31 30.85 -21.67
N SER A 156 0.04 29.63 -22.11
CA SER A 156 -0.84 28.76 -22.89
C SER A 156 -1.84 28.01 -22.00
N SER A 157 -3.05 27.72 -22.51
CA SER A 157 -4.12 27.08 -21.72
C SER A 157 -3.93 25.57 -21.48
N CYS A 158 -2.87 24.95 -22.04
CA CYS A 158 -2.39 23.56 -21.88
C CYS A 158 -3.39 22.59 -21.20
N SER A 159 -4.55 22.42 -21.83
CA SER A 159 -5.61 21.57 -21.30
C SER A 159 -5.37 20.13 -21.73
N VAL A 160 -5.40 19.22 -20.76
CA VAL A 160 -5.16 17.79 -20.97
C VAL A 160 -6.32 17.01 -20.37
N SER A 161 -6.98 16.20 -21.19
CA SER A 161 -8.05 15.29 -20.75
C SER A 161 -7.47 14.00 -20.16
N GLY A 162 -8.07 13.53 -19.07
CA GLY A 162 -7.66 12.31 -18.36
C GLY A 162 -8.18 11.00 -18.97
N ASN A 163 -9.21 11.06 -19.82
CA ASN A 163 -9.92 9.86 -20.29
C ASN A 163 -8.99 8.88 -21.01
N MET A 164 -8.11 9.38 -21.88
CA MET A 164 -7.14 8.55 -22.59
C MET A 164 -6.19 7.85 -21.62
N PHE A 165 -5.69 8.55 -20.62
CA PHE A 165 -4.77 7.99 -19.62
C PHE A 165 -5.43 6.95 -18.72
N MET A 166 -6.70 7.15 -18.33
CA MET A 166 -7.46 6.15 -17.58
C MET A 166 -7.65 4.87 -18.42
N MET A 167 -7.99 5.01 -19.71
CA MET A 167 -8.12 3.86 -20.61
C MET A 167 -6.78 3.15 -20.84
N THR A 168 -5.68 3.89 -21.03
CA THR A 168 -4.34 3.31 -21.19
C THR A 168 -3.89 2.57 -19.94
N PHE A 169 -4.04 3.15 -18.75
CA PHE A 169 -3.70 2.49 -17.49
C PHE A 169 -4.55 1.22 -17.31
N GLY A 170 -5.87 1.31 -17.51
CA GLY A 170 -6.76 0.15 -17.44
C GLY A 170 -6.40 -0.96 -18.43
N ALA A 171 -5.99 -0.63 -19.66
CA ALA A 171 -5.54 -1.62 -20.64
C ALA A 171 -4.26 -2.35 -20.20
N ILE A 172 -3.30 -1.62 -19.60
CA ILE A 172 -2.08 -2.21 -19.03
C ILE A 172 -2.46 -3.18 -17.90
N GLU A 173 -3.33 -2.77 -16.97
CA GLU A 173 -3.76 -3.62 -15.86
C GLU A 173 -4.56 -4.84 -16.30
N LEU A 174 -5.37 -4.71 -17.36
CA LEU A 174 -6.08 -5.86 -17.95
C LEU A 174 -5.10 -6.90 -18.48
N ILE A 175 -4.00 -6.48 -19.10
CA ILE A 175 -2.95 -7.39 -19.58
C ILE A 175 -2.19 -8.00 -18.40
N LEU A 176 -1.76 -7.18 -17.43
CA LEU A 176 -0.99 -7.64 -16.28
C LEU A 176 -1.78 -8.56 -15.35
N SER A 177 -3.09 -8.35 -15.21
CA SER A 177 -3.97 -9.21 -14.41
C SER A 177 -4.07 -10.65 -14.94
N GLN A 178 -3.62 -10.91 -16.17
CA GLN A 178 -3.52 -12.27 -16.71
C GLN A 178 -2.26 -13.02 -16.22
N LEU A 179 -1.31 -12.34 -15.59
CA LEU A 179 -0.09 -12.95 -15.09
C LEU A 179 -0.36 -13.77 -13.81
N PRO A 180 0.06 -15.06 -13.76
CA PRO A 180 -0.28 -15.93 -12.64
C PRO A 180 0.64 -15.72 -11.42
N SER A 181 0.01 -15.48 -10.28
CA SER A 181 0.52 -15.54 -8.88
C SER A 181 1.52 -14.46 -8.42
N LEU A 182 1.32 -14.00 -7.18
CA LEU A 182 2.13 -12.98 -6.49
C LEU A 182 3.63 -13.36 -6.37
N GLU A 183 3.97 -14.65 -6.24
CA GLU A 183 5.38 -15.08 -6.13
C GLU A 183 6.20 -14.74 -7.37
N LYS A 184 5.62 -14.91 -8.57
CA LYS A 184 6.29 -14.58 -9.84
C LYS A 184 6.42 -13.07 -10.07
N ILE A 185 5.66 -12.27 -9.32
CA ILE A 185 5.54 -10.82 -9.44
C ILE A 185 6.24 -10.11 -8.26
N SER A 186 6.89 -10.85 -7.36
CA SER A 186 7.61 -10.30 -6.19
C SER A 186 8.62 -9.19 -6.54
N TRP A 187 9.31 -9.30 -7.69
CA TRP A 187 10.22 -8.26 -8.18
C TRP A 187 9.48 -6.94 -8.51
N LEU A 188 8.24 -7.03 -9.01
CA LEU A 188 7.40 -5.87 -9.32
C LEU A 188 6.96 -5.18 -8.02
N SER A 189 6.63 -5.94 -6.98
CA SER A 189 6.32 -5.37 -5.67
C SER A 189 7.52 -4.68 -5.03
N ILE A 190 8.73 -5.20 -5.20
CA ILE A 190 9.97 -4.52 -4.76
C ILE A 190 10.17 -3.23 -5.54
N LEU A 191 10.02 -3.26 -6.87
CA LEU A 191 10.13 -2.06 -7.71
C LEU A 191 9.08 -1.01 -7.29
N ALA A 192 7.84 -1.43 -7.07
CA ALA A 192 6.77 -0.54 -6.62
C ALA A 192 7.06 0.06 -5.24
N ALA A 193 7.63 -0.71 -4.30
CA ALA A 193 8.07 -0.18 -3.01
C ALA A 193 9.14 0.89 -3.19
N ILE A 194 10.16 0.65 -4.02
CA ILE A 194 11.22 1.64 -4.31
C ILE A 194 10.62 2.92 -4.91
N MET A 195 9.75 2.78 -5.91
CA MET A 195 9.07 3.91 -6.54
C MET A 195 8.21 4.69 -5.54
N SER A 196 7.58 3.99 -4.59
CA SER A 196 6.79 4.62 -3.53
C SER A 196 7.61 5.53 -2.63
N PHE A 197 8.79 5.07 -2.20
CA PHE A 197 9.72 5.88 -1.44
C PHE A 197 10.32 7.01 -2.27
N ALA A 198 10.56 6.79 -3.56
CA ALA A 198 11.10 7.81 -4.46
C ALA A 198 10.16 9.01 -4.60
N TYR A 199 8.91 8.82 -5.03
CA TYR A 199 7.97 9.94 -5.18
C TYR A 199 7.63 10.60 -3.84
N SER A 200 7.58 9.80 -2.77
CA SER A 200 7.33 10.27 -1.40
C SER A 200 8.46 11.16 -0.90
N SER A 201 9.71 10.78 -1.14
CA SER A 201 10.89 11.56 -0.76
C SER A 201 11.01 12.85 -1.59
N ILE A 202 10.69 12.79 -2.89
CA ILE A 202 10.62 13.98 -3.75
C ILE A 202 9.58 14.97 -3.21
N GLY A 203 8.36 14.47 -2.95
CA GLY A 203 7.27 15.28 -2.42
C GLY A 203 7.61 15.89 -1.06
N LEU A 204 8.19 15.09 -0.15
CA LEU A 204 8.66 15.56 1.15
C LEU A 204 9.75 16.62 1.02
N GLY A 205 10.76 16.40 0.17
CA GLY A 205 11.85 17.36 -0.05
C GLY A 205 11.35 18.70 -0.59
N LEU A 206 10.44 18.66 -1.57
CA LEU A 206 9.78 19.86 -2.10
C LEU A 206 8.93 20.56 -1.02
N SER A 207 8.22 19.79 -0.17
CA SER A 207 7.47 20.36 0.96
C SER A 207 8.40 21.02 1.98
N ILE A 208 9.54 20.40 2.32
CA ILE A 208 10.54 20.99 3.22
C ILE A 208 11.07 22.29 2.64
N ALA A 209 11.47 22.30 1.37
CA ALA A 209 11.98 23.50 0.71
C ALA A 209 10.96 24.65 0.73
N LYS A 210 9.69 24.34 0.43
CA LYS A 210 8.59 25.31 0.46
C LYS A 210 8.28 25.80 1.87
N ALA A 211 8.32 24.92 2.88
CA ALA A 211 8.10 25.29 4.28
C ALA A 211 9.24 26.15 4.84
N ALA A 212 10.49 25.83 4.48
CA ALA A 212 11.68 26.59 4.89
C ALA A 212 11.71 28.02 4.35
N GLY A 213 11.13 28.26 3.17
CA GLY A 213 10.97 29.60 2.59
C GLY A 213 9.93 30.48 3.28
N ARG A 214 9.20 29.98 4.29
CA ARG A 214 8.13 30.74 4.97
C ARG A 214 8.60 31.39 6.27
N LYS A 215 8.13 32.61 6.50
CA LYS A 215 8.36 33.36 7.74
C LYS A 215 7.48 32.90 8.91
N HIS A 216 6.34 32.28 8.63
CA HIS A 216 5.40 31.81 9.66
C HIS A 216 4.87 30.39 9.36
N PRO A 217 4.59 29.58 10.40
CA PRO A 217 3.93 28.29 10.24
C PRO A 217 2.62 28.46 9.49
N SER A 218 2.41 27.65 8.44
CA SER A 218 1.15 27.65 7.71
C SER A 218 0.18 26.62 8.29
N GLY A 219 -1.12 26.91 8.17
CA GLY A 219 -2.17 26.04 8.71
C GLY A 219 -2.74 26.55 10.04
N SER A 220 -3.72 25.81 10.56
CA SER A 220 -4.48 26.14 11.76
C SER A 220 -4.60 24.90 12.65
N LEU A 221 -4.81 25.13 13.94
CA LEU A 221 -4.88 24.06 14.94
C LEU A 221 -6.04 23.09 14.69
N THR A 222 -7.16 23.62 14.17
CA THR A 222 -8.43 22.92 13.92
C THR A 222 -8.74 22.73 12.42
N GLY A 223 -7.74 22.98 11.56
CA GLY A 223 -7.85 22.86 10.11
C GLY A 223 -8.65 23.99 9.48
N VAL A 224 -9.07 23.81 8.23
CA VAL A 224 -9.78 24.83 7.43
C VAL A 224 -10.92 25.49 8.24
N PRO A 225 -10.89 26.82 8.48
CA PRO A 225 -11.92 27.48 9.28
C PRO A 225 -13.25 27.57 8.51
N ILE A 226 -14.35 27.72 9.26
CA ILE A 226 -15.65 28.04 8.68
C ILE A 226 -15.64 29.52 8.27
N GLY A 227 -15.97 29.80 7.01
CA GLY A 227 -15.93 31.16 6.45
C GLY A 227 -15.75 31.15 4.93
N GLY A 228 -16.11 32.27 4.28
CA GLY A 228 -16.07 32.39 2.82
C GLY A 228 -16.94 31.34 2.12
N GLN A 229 -16.32 30.45 1.35
CA GLN A 229 -17.00 29.37 0.60
C GLN A 229 -17.16 28.05 1.38
N VAL A 230 -16.75 28.00 2.65
CA VAL A 230 -16.80 26.79 3.49
C VAL A 230 -17.92 26.91 4.53
N THR A 231 -19.05 26.26 4.27
CA THR A 231 -20.18 26.15 5.20
C THR A 231 -19.93 25.09 6.28
N LYS A 232 -20.72 25.10 7.37
CA LYS A 232 -20.66 24.07 8.42
C LYS A 232 -20.81 22.65 7.87
N LEU A 233 -21.81 22.43 7.01
CA LEU A 233 -22.06 21.13 6.39
C LEU A 233 -20.87 20.68 5.53
N LYS A 234 -20.31 21.61 4.74
CA LYS A 234 -19.15 21.34 3.88
C LYS A 234 -17.91 21.01 4.70
N LYS A 235 -17.68 21.70 5.82
CA LYS A 235 -16.60 21.37 6.77
C LYS A 235 -16.78 19.96 7.35
N SER A 236 -17.99 19.60 7.81
CA SER A 236 -18.27 18.24 8.29
C SER A 236 -18.00 17.18 7.22
N TRP A 237 -18.46 17.42 5.99
CA TRP A 237 -18.21 16.54 4.86
C TRP A 237 -16.71 16.37 4.55
N TYR A 238 -15.93 17.45 4.63
CA TYR A 238 -14.47 17.40 4.47
C TYR A 238 -13.76 16.66 5.59
N ILE A 239 -14.25 16.76 6.84
CA ILE A 239 -13.73 15.96 7.94
C ILE A 239 -13.96 14.47 7.67
N PHE A 240 -15.17 14.06 7.27
CA PHE A 240 -15.45 12.65 6.96
C PHE A 240 -14.61 12.13 5.78
N GLN A 241 -14.43 12.94 4.73
CA GLN A 241 -13.52 12.59 3.64
C GLN A 241 -12.07 12.45 4.10
N ALA A 242 -11.58 13.36 4.96
CA ALA A 242 -10.22 13.27 5.50
C ALA A 242 -10.03 12.02 6.37
N LEU A 243 -11.01 11.66 7.20
CA LEU A 243 -11.00 10.41 7.97
C LEU A 243 -10.98 9.19 7.04
N GLY A 244 -11.80 9.18 5.98
CA GLY A 244 -11.82 8.13 4.98
C GLY A 244 -10.48 7.99 4.24
N ASN A 245 -9.89 9.11 3.82
CA ASN A 245 -8.58 9.13 3.15
C ASN A 245 -7.46 8.61 4.07
N MET A 246 -7.45 8.99 5.35
CA MET A 246 -6.47 8.50 6.32
C MET A 246 -6.67 7.01 6.61
N ALA A 247 -7.91 6.54 6.77
CA ALA A 247 -8.21 5.12 6.94
C ALA A 247 -7.73 4.31 5.73
N PHE A 248 -8.10 4.75 4.52
CA PHE A 248 -7.71 4.13 3.26
C PHE A 248 -6.19 4.06 3.08
N SER A 249 -5.47 5.07 3.54
CA SER A 249 -4.00 5.10 3.45
C SER A 249 -3.35 3.95 4.21
N TYR A 250 -3.99 3.38 5.24
CA TYR A 250 -3.48 2.26 6.03
C TYR A 250 -4.11 0.89 5.66
N THR A 251 -4.78 0.77 4.51
CA THR A 251 -5.53 -0.44 4.15
C THR A 251 -4.67 -1.44 3.37
N PHE A 252 -3.96 -2.34 4.06
CA PHE A 252 -3.34 -3.54 3.45
C PHE A 252 -3.88 -4.86 4.01
N SER A 253 -4.60 -4.82 5.12
CA SER A 253 -5.10 -6.03 5.80
C SER A 253 -5.99 -6.90 4.90
N LEU A 254 -6.60 -6.31 3.87
CA LEU A 254 -7.45 -6.98 2.88
C LEU A 254 -6.70 -8.00 2.00
N VAL A 255 -5.38 -7.89 1.91
CA VAL A 255 -4.51 -8.81 1.15
C VAL A 255 -3.48 -9.51 2.06
N LEU A 256 -3.61 -9.36 3.38
CA LEU A 256 -2.62 -9.87 4.34
C LEU A 256 -2.48 -11.39 4.27
N ILE A 257 -3.61 -12.11 4.17
CA ILE A 257 -3.61 -13.57 4.14
C ILE A 257 -2.94 -14.09 2.86
N GLU A 258 -3.18 -13.43 1.74
CA GLU A 258 -2.57 -13.72 0.45
C GLU A 258 -1.06 -13.42 0.47
N ILE A 259 -0.61 -12.33 1.12
CA ILE A 259 0.81 -12.06 1.35
C ILE A 259 1.42 -13.14 2.24
N GLN A 260 0.74 -13.50 3.33
CA GLN A 260 1.19 -14.51 4.28
C GLN A 260 1.30 -15.89 3.63
N ASP A 261 0.46 -16.20 2.63
CA ASP A 261 0.54 -17.43 1.86
C ASP A 261 1.82 -17.56 1.00
N THR A 262 2.57 -16.48 0.80
CA THR A 262 3.86 -16.54 0.10
C THR A 262 5.03 -16.93 1.02
N LEU A 263 4.82 -16.93 2.34
CA LEU A 263 5.89 -17.07 3.32
C LEU A 263 6.35 -18.52 3.46
N LYS A 264 7.67 -18.71 3.47
CA LYS A 264 8.27 -19.99 3.82
C LYS A 264 8.05 -20.29 5.32
N SER A 265 7.97 -21.58 5.65
CA SER A 265 7.93 -22.09 7.01
C SER A 265 8.83 -23.32 7.11
N PRO A 266 9.68 -23.48 8.15
CA PRO A 266 9.81 -22.63 9.36
C PRO A 266 10.57 -21.29 9.16
N PRO A 267 10.41 -20.30 10.06
CA PRO A 267 9.51 -20.28 11.23
C PRO A 267 8.03 -20.13 10.82
N PRO A 268 7.06 -20.36 11.73
CA PRO A 268 5.63 -20.23 11.43
C PRO A 268 5.27 -18.93 10.71
N GLU A 269 4.39 -19.03 9.72
CA GLU A 269 4.06 -17.96 8.78
C GLU A 269 3.53 -16.72 9.54
N ASN A 270 2.73 -16.92 10.60
CA ASN A 270 2.21 -15.83 11.43
C ASN A 270 3.31 -15.04 12.16
N LYS A 271 4.39 -15.68 12.63
CA LYS A 271 5.52 -15.00 13.28
C LYS A 271 6.28 -14.14 12.28
N THR A 272 6.51 -14.66 11.08
CA THR A 272 7.15 -13.92 9.99
C THR A 272 6.27 -12.74 9.54
N MET A 273 4.97 -12.98 9.37
CA MET A 273 4.01 -11.95 8.96
C MET A 273 3.90 -10.84 10.00
N ARG A 274 3.81 -11.14 11.31
CA ARG A 274 3.78 -10.12 12.37
C ARG A 274 5.01 -9.21 12.36
N LYS A 275 6.21 -9.77 12.15
CA LYS A 275 7.45 -8.97 12.00
C LYS A 275 7.39 -8.08 10.77
N ALA A 276 6.97 -8.63 9.63
CA ALA A 276 6.81 -7.89 8.39
C ALA A 276 5.78 -6.75 8.51
N THR A 277 4.63 -7.02 9.14
CA THR A 277 3.60 -6.03 9.45
C THR A 277 4.15 -4.90 10.32
N LEU A 278 4.85 -5.23 11.42
CA LEU A 278 5.41 -4.20 12.30
C LEU A 278 6.44 -3.33 11.57
N MET A 279 7.33 -3.95 10.80
CA MET A 279 8.33 -3.22 9.99
C MET A 279 7.66 -2.32 8.95
N GLY A 280 6.75 -2.87 8.14
CA GLY A 280 6.06 -2.14 7.08
C GLY A 280 5.22 -0.99 7.63
N MET A 281 4.41 -1.25 8.67
CA MET A 281 3.57 -0.22 9.29
C MET A 281 4.39 0.89 9.96
N THR A 282 5.51 0.56 10.61
CA THR A 282 6.39 1.57 11.21
C THR A 282 6.99 2.47 10.13
N ALA A 283 7.57 1.88 9.07
CA ALA A 283 8.16 2.63 7.97
C ALA A 283 7.12 3.54 7.29
N THR A 284 5.94 3.01 7.00
CA THR A 284 4.87 3.77 6.35
C THR A 284 4.30 4.86 7.25
N THR A 285 4.12 4.60 8.55
CA THR A 285 3.62 5.61 9.49
C THR A 285 4.58 6.79 9.62
N LEU A 286 5.89 6.52 9.69
CA LEU A 286 6.92 7.57 9.71
C LEU A 286 6.85 8.41 8.43
N LEU A 287 6.71 7.77 7.28
CA LEU A 287 6.60 8.44 5.98
C LEU A 287 5.32 9.28 5.90
N TYR A 288 4.19 8.74 6.33
CA TYR A 288 2.88 9.39 6.28
C TYR A 288 2.77 10.58 7.22
N MET A 289 3.30 10.45 8.44
CA MET A 289 3.43 11.56 9.37
C MET A 289 4.31 12.66 8.76
N SER A 290 5.45 12.28 8.18
CA SER A 290 6.35 13.24 7.53
C SER A 290 5.66 13.97 6.37
N ILE A 291 5.06 13.25 5.43
CA ILE A 291 4.39 13.83 4.27
C ILE A 291 3.16 14.65 4.68
N GLY A 292 2.29 14.10 5.52
CA GLY A 292 1.07 14.76 5.94
C GLY A 292 1.35 16.06 6.70
N LEU A 293 2.26 16.02 7.68
CA LEU A 293 2.56 17.17 8.53
C LEU A 293 3.45 18.20 7.83
N VAL A 294 4.52 17.77 7.16
CA VAL A 294 5.40 18.71 6.45
C VAL A 294 4.71 19.26 5.21
N GLY A 295 3.90 18.46 4.51
CA GLY A 295 3.02 18.93 3.45
C GLY A 295 2.03 19.97 3.97
N TYR A 296 1.44 19.77 5.16
CA TYR A 296 0.58 20.78 5.77
C TYR A 296 1.34 22.06 6.15
N ALA A 297 2.58 21.97 6.67
CA ALA A 297 3.44 23.15 6.84
C ALA A 297 3.71 23.87 5.50
N ALA A 298 3.89 23.10 4.41
CA ALA A 298 4.21 23.60 3.08
C ALA A 298 3.04 24.22 2.33
N PHE A 299 1.78 23.89 2.66
CA PHE A 299 0.61 24.41 1.94
C PHE A 299 -0.46 25.06 2.83
N GLY A 300 -0.45 24.81 4.13
CA GLY A 300 -1.47 25.26 5.07
C GLY A 300 -2.86 24.78 4.68
N ASN A 301 -3.87 25.62 4.92
CA ASN A 301 -5.27 25.30 4.65
C ASN A 301 -5.60 25.16 3.15
N SER A 302 -4.65 25.47 2.27
CA SER A 302 -4.75 25.32 0.82
C SER A 302 -3.98 24.08 0.31
N ALA A 303 -3.68 23.12 1.19
CA ALA A 303 -3.07 21.86 0.78
C ALA A 303 -3.84 21.19 -0.36
N PRO A 304 -3.16 20.77 -1.45
CA PRO A 304 -3.81 20.14 -2.59
C PRO A 304 -4.19 18.69 -2.28
N GLY A 305 -5.23 18.16 -2.93
CA GLY A 305 -5.61 16.75 -2.82
C GLY A 305 -4.55 15.77 -3.36
N ASN A 306 -3.66 16.24 -4.25
CA ASN A 306 -2.43 15.56 -4.62
C ASN A 306 -1.25 16.50 -4.36
N MET A 307 -0.39 16.14 -3.41
CA MET A 307 0.75 16.94 -2.99
C MET A 307 1.63 17.41 -4.16
N LEU A 308 1.95 16.54 -5.12
CA LEU A 308 2.86 16.88 -6.22
C LEU A 308 2.28 17.93 -7.17
N THR A 309 0.95 17.98 -7.32
CA THR A 309 0.29 19.01 -8.14
C THR A 309 0.34 20.41 -7.51
N GLY A 310 0.55 20.52 -6.18
CA GLY A 310 0.55 21.80 -5.48
C GLY A 310 1.82 22.63 -5.65
N PHE A 311 2.91 22.02 -6.13
CA PHE A 311 4.17 22.75 -6.35
C PHE A 311 4.15 23.62 -7.61
N GLY A 312 3.11 23.47 -8.45
CA GLY A 312 3.02 24.17 -9.72
C GLY A 312 4.00 23.62 -10.75
N PHE A 313 3.74 23.86 -12.03
CA PHE A 313 4.58 23.37 -13.13
C PHE A 313 5.80 24.29 -13.39
N TYR A 314 6.29 24.98 -12.36
CA TYR A 314 7.09 26.20 -12.49
C TYR A 314 8.55 26.07 -12.04
N GLU A 315 9.03 24.85 -11.77
CA GLU A 315 10.43 24.42 -11.48
C GLU A 315 10.68 23.81 -10.07
N PRO A 316 11.57 22.79 -9.97
CA PRO A 316 12.15 22.02 -11.06
C PRO A 316 11.12 21.03 -11.66
N PHE A 317 10.66 21.30 -12.87
CA PHE A 317 9.58 20.53 -13.53
C PHE A 317 10.00 19.08 -13.73
N TRP A 318 11.27 18.83 -14.07
CA TRP A 318 11.83 17.50 -14.25
C TRP A 318 11.70 16.64 -12.99
N LEU A 319 11.85 17.24 -11.80
CA LEU A 319 11.78 16.50 -10.54
C LEU A 319 10.33 16.11 -10.23
N ILE A 320 9.39 17.01 -10.53
CA ILE A 320 7.95 16.73 -10.44
C ILE A 320 7.55 15.64 -11.44
N ASP A 321 8.08 15.69 -12.67
CA ASP A 321 7.82 14.67 -13.69
C ASP A 321 8.36 13.29 -13.27
N VAL A 322 9.59 13.23 -12.74
CA VAL A 322 10.15 12.00 -12.15
C VAL A 322 9.25 11.47 -11.03
N GLY A 323 8.79 12.33 -10.13
CA GLY A 323 7.85 11.95 -9.08
C GLY A 323 6.55 11.35 -9.62
N ASN A 324 5.97 11.95 -10.67
CA ASN A 324 4.75 11.45 -11.30
C ASN A 324 4.99 10.13 -12.08
N ILE A 325 6.16 9.95 -12.71
CA ILE A 325 6.54 8.68 -13.34
C ILE A 325 6.64 7.58 -12.27
N CYS A 326 7.31 7.87 -11.15
CA CYS A 326 7.39 6.95 -10.02
C CYS A 326 6.00 6.56 -9.49
N ILE A 327 5.06 7.50 -9.40
CA ILE A 327 3.67 7.19 -9.01
C ILE A 327 3.04 6.19 -9.99
N VAL A 328 3.14 6.44 -11.30
CA VAL A 328 2.53 5.55 -12.32
C VAL A 328 3.12 4.13 -12.21
N ILE A 329 4.46 4.00 -12.14
CA ILE A 329 5.12 2.69 -12.01
C ILE A 329 4.73 2.00 -10.71
N HIS A 330 4.69 2.74 -9.60
CA HIS A 330 4.26 2.19 -8.31
C HIS A 330 2.83 1.65 -8.39
N LEU A 331 1.89 2.42 -8.95
CA LEU A 331 0.48 2.04 -9.02
C LEU A 331 0.23 0.81 -9.90
N VAL A 332 1.07 0.58 -10.91
CA VAL A 332 1.05 -0.66 -11.69
C VAL A 332 1.36 -1.86 -10.79
N GLY A 333 2.41 -1.78 -9.98
CA GLY A 333 2.78 -2.87 -9.07
C GLY A 333 1.88 -3.00 -7.84
N ALA A 334 1.17 -1.94 -7.43
CA ALA A 334 0.21 -1.97 -6.32
C ALA A 334 -1.18 -2.49 -6.73
N TYR A 335 -1.51 -2.44 -8.03
CA TYR A 335 -2.76 -2.98 -8.56
C TYR A 335 -2.77 -4.51 -8.57
N GLN A 336 -1.61 -5.13 -8.82
CA GLN A 336 -1.39 -6.58 -8.87
C GLN A 336 -1.32 -7.20 -7.47
#